data_AF-A0A965W9P8-F1
#
_entry.id   AF-A0A965W9P8-F1
#
_cell.length_a   1.000
_cell.length_b   1.000
_cell.length_c   1.000
_cell.angle_alpha   90.00
_cell.angle_beta   90.00
_cell.angle_gamma   90.00
#
_symmetry.space_group_name_H-M   'P 1'
#
loop_
_entity.id
_entity.type
_entity.pdbx_description
1 polymer ?
#
loop_
_entity_poly.entity_id
_entity_poly.type
_entity_poly.pdbx_seq_one_letter_code
_entity_poly.pdbx_strand_id
1 'polypeptide(L)'
;MQIPGMQQLQAVLEKLPFKKSQVKKPVVRGAMPSASQEALPSAMPIKFLAVSVIMFAIALLFLLNVSFKMVSVSKAYKAVELSPPKLEDYFPNLSVPEKKESADSKKELTIDEAEVSNSATPKVLEVDKVLAIEKTFEYLSRFENNRSKKILLATKPVIAGLKRGSLAEEAGLQLGDLIVKVNNDRIESVMGYYLATTNKPSSEIEIEFERGGKSMTKKMNSTSSKALNSNNTGIMFLIPSGANYVTKEETVKLAEQYRAEFLSSIPLDWQNSFAYNLMRMAQRINNEGLALATSNTPETYPIYKFASSDFLLWQHQQYLESIETFFSKRREQEGKVIESLSSLGDALTGLAGGLLFFLCAFLYYFFSIRAERRS
;
A
#
# COMPACT_ATOMS: atom_id res chain seq x y z
N MET A 1 -8.51 -33.31 -11.28
CA MET A 1 -7.89 -34.60 -11.67
C MET A 1 -8.25 -34.85 -13.13
N GLN A 2 -7.23 -35.07 -13.95
CA GLN A 2 -7.23 -35.59 -15.33
C GLN A 2 -7.81 -34.76 -16.50
N ILE A 3 -7.00 -34.78 -17.55
CA ILE A 3 -7.02 -34.04 -18.82
C ILE A 3 -7.73 -34.91 -19.89
N PRO A 4 -8.65 -34.38 -20.71
CA PRO A 4 -9.13 -35.06 -21.92
C PRO A 4 -8.57 -34.39 -23.18
N GLY A 5 -7.60 -35.02 -23.85
CA GLY A 5 -6.98 -34.42 -25.05
C GLY A 5 -6.13 -35.37 -25.91
N MET A 6 -6.31 -36.69 -25.80
CA MET A 6 -5.55 -37.69 -26.59
C MET A 6 -6.46 -38.57 -27.46
N GLN A 7 -7.33 -37.95 -28.26
CA GLN A 7 -8.13 -38.68 -29.27
C GLN A 7 -8.29 -37.99 -30.64
N GLN A 8 -7.63 -36.85 -30.88
CA GLN A 8 -7.76 -36.16 -32.19
C GLN A 8 -6.56 -36.33 -33.14
N LEU A 9 -5.56 -37.15 -32.80
CA LEU A 9 -4.47 -37.51 -33.75
C LEU A 9 -4.79 -38.72 -34.64
N GLN A 10 -5.89 -39.43 -34.38
CA GLN A 10 -6.23 -40.67 -35.08
C GLN A 10 -7.17 -40.46 -36.29
N ALA A 11 -7.79 -39.28 -36.42
CA ALA A 11 -8.74 -38.96 -37.50
C ALA A 11 -8.11 -38.32 -38.75
N VAL A 12 -6.82 -37.96 -38.72
CA VAL A 12 -6.12 -37.32 -39.86
C VAL A 12 -5.31 -38.32 -40.69
N LEU A 13 -4.96 -39.48 -40.12
CA LEU A 13 -4.17 -40.53 -40.79
C LEU A 13 -4.99 -41.44 -41.73
N GLU A 14 -6.32 -41.28 -41.78
CA GLU A 14 -7.22 -42.17 -42.55
C GLU A 14 -7.60 -41.66 -43.96
N LYS A 15 -7.06 -40.51 -44.41
CA LYS A 15 -7.47 -39.85 -45.67
C LYS A 15 -6.46 -39.84 -46.81
N LEU A 16 -5.54 -40.82 -46.90
CA LEU A 16 -4.69 -40.94 -48.09
C LEU A 16 -4.78 -42.35 -48.72
N PRO A 17 -5.28 -42.45 -49.97
CA PRO A 17 -5.49 -43.74 -50.63
C PRO A 17 -4.16 -44.33 -51.12
N PHE A 18 -3.85 -45.54 -50.64
CA PHE A 18 -2.80 -46.40 -51.17
C PHE A 18 -3.25 -47.06 -52.49
N LYS A 19 -2.61 -46.70 -53.61
CA LYS A 19 -2.72 -47.45 -54.86
C LYS A 19 -1.69 -48.58 -54.85
N LYS A 20 -2.16 -49.84 -54.83
CA LYS A 20 -1.36 -51.05 -55.05
C LYS A 20 -0.85 -51.10 -56.50
N SER A 21 0.43 -51.42 -56.69
CA SER A 21 0.94 -52.06 -57.90
C SER A 21 1.98 -53.11 -57.52
N GLN A 22 2.01 -54.16 -58.32
CA GLN A 22 2.39 -55.52 -57.98
C GLN A 22 3.90 -55.77 -57.88
N VAL A 23 4.23 -56.73 -57.02
CA VAL A 23 5.52 -57.39 -56.86
C VAL A 23 5.75 -58.38 -58.00
N LYS A 24 6.89 -58.27 -58.70
CA LYS A 24 7.52 -59.40 -59.42
C LYS A 24 8.81 -59.79 -58.68
N LYS A 25 8.96 -61.09 -58.42
CA LYS A 25 10.12 -61.75 -57.78
C LYS A 25 11.23 -62.07 -58.84
N PRO A 26 12.44 -62.45 -58.40
CA PRO A 26 13.71 -61.99 -58.98
C PRO A 26 14.23 -62.89 -60.11
N VAL A 27 15.05 -62.30 -60.99
CA VAL A 27 15.95 -63.02 -61.89
C VAL A 27 17.40 -62.70 -61.51
N VAL A 28 18.21 -63.75 -61.52
CA VAL A 28 19.59 -63.84 -61.00
C VAL A 28 20.61 -63.31 -62.01
N ARG A 29 21.68 -62.69 -61.46
CA ARG A 29 23.03 -62.39 -62.01
C ARG A 29 23.13 -61.77 -63.42
N GLY A 30 23.64 -60.54 -63.42
CA GLY A 30 24.41 -59.95 -64.51
C GLY A 30 25.16 -58.72 -64.01
N ALA A 31 26.43 -58.61 -64.40
CA ALA A 31 27.46 -57.63 -64.04
C ALA A 31 27.03 -56.22 -63.56
N MET A 32 27.78 -55.68 -62.60
CA MET A 32 27.77 -54.25 -62.25
C MET A 32 27.93 -53.37 -63.50
N PRO A 33 27.07 -52.37 -63.72
CA PRO A 33 27.49 -51.12 -64.34
C PRO A 33 28.06 -50.22 -63.25
N SER A 34 29.26 -49.71 -63.50
CA SER A 34 29.90 -48.63 -62.75
C SER A 34 28.91 -47.52 -62.41
N ALA A 35 28.91 -47.12 -61.14
CA ALA A 35 28.22 -45.92 -60.67
C ALA A 35 28.65 -44.71 -61.52
N SER A 36 27.75 -44.25 -62.39
CA SER A 36 27.88 -42.91 -62.96
C SER A 36 27.38 -41.96 -61.88
N GLN A 37 28.32 -41.31 -61.18
CA GLN A 37 28.02 -40.14 -60.38
C GLN A 37 27.44 -39.09 -61.33
N GLU A 38 26.11 -38.92 -61.34
CA GLU A 38 25.53 -37.69 -61.86
C GLU A 38 26.06 -36.54 -60.98
N ALA A 39 26.93 -35.73 -61.55
CA ALA A 39 27.44 -34.54 -60.90
C ALA A 39 26.27 -33.62 -60.55
N LEU A 40 26.08 -33.39 -59.25
CA LEU A 40 25.19 -32.35 -58.75
C LEU A 40 25.57 -31.02 -59.42
N PRO A 41 24.60 -30.21 -59.89
CA PRO A 41 24.88 -28.94 -60.58
C PRO A 41 25.85 -28.07 -59.77
N SER A 42 26.87 -27.50 -60.43
CA SER A 42 27.97 -26.72 -59.83
C SER A 42 27.53 -25.52 -58.97
N ALA A 43 26.26 -25.12 -59.03
CA ALA A 43 25.67 -24.06 -58.22
C ALA A 43 25.07 -24.52 -56.87
N MET A 44 24.95 -25.82 -56.62
CA MET A 44 24.30 -26.34 -55.40
C MET A 44 25.01 -26.00 -54.07
N PRO A 45 26.36 -26.05 -53.96
CA PRO A 45 27.03 -25.73 -52.70
C PRO A 45 26.95 -24.23 -52.34
N ILE A 46 26.90 -23.35 -53.35
CA ILE A 46 26.71 -21.90 -53.16
C ILE A 46 25.30 -21.58 -52.65
N LYS A 47 24.26 -22.20 -53.24
CA LYS A 47 22.86 -22.01 -52.80
C LYS A 47 22.65 -22.51 -51.37
N PHE A 48 23.27 -23.63 -51.01
CA PHE A 48 23.20 -24.19 -49.65
C PHE A 48 23.86 -23.25 -48.61
N LEU A 49 25.03 -22.69 -48.94
CA LEU A 49 25.70 -21.70 -48.10
C LEU A 49 24.88 -20.40 -47.96
N ALA A 50 24.24 -19.94 -49.04
CA ALA A 50 23.39 -18.75 -48.99
C ALA A 50 22.18 -18.95 -48.05
N VAL A 51 21.52 -20.11 -48.10
CA VAL A 51 20.39 -20.44 -47.23
C VAL A 51 20.83 -20.52 -45.76
N SER A 52 22.00 -21.08 -45.47
CA SER A 52 22.49 -21.20 -44.09
C SER A 52 22.85 -19.84 -43.48
N VAL A 53 23.42 -18.92 -44.27
CA VAL A 53 23.67 -17.52 -43.86
C VAL A 53 22.35 -16.82 -43.51
N ILE A 54 21.32 -16.97 -44.36
CA ILE A 54 20.01 -16.36 -44.13
C ILE A 54 19.37 -16.91 -42.85
N MET A 55 19.40 -18.22 -42.64
CA MET A 55 18.88 -18.86 -41.41
C MET A 55 19.62 -18.39 -40.16
N PHE A 56 20.95 -18.27 -40.22
CA PHE A 56 21.75 -17.76 -39.12
C PHE A 56 21.42 -16.28 -38.82
N ALA A 57 21.25 -15.45 -39.86
CA ALA A 57 20.85 -14.06 -39.70
C ALA A 57 19.46 -13.91 -39.08
N ILE A 58 18.48 -14.74 -39.48
CA ILE A 58 17.14 -14.77 -38.88
C ILE A 58 17.21 -15.16 -37.39
N ALA A 59 18.01 -16.17 -37.05
CA ALA A 59 18.20 -16.57 -35.65
C ALA A 59 18.83 -15.45 -34.80
N LEU A 60 19.79 -14.72 -35.36
CA LEU A 60 20.41 -13.56 -34.69
C LEU A 60 19.42 -12.42 -34.49
N LEU A 61 18.61 -12.09 -35.49
CA LEU A 61 17.56 -11.08 -35.39
C LEU A 61 16.50 -11.45 -34.35
N PHE A 62 16.11 -12.74 -34.30
CA PHE A 62 15.19 -13.24 -33.29
C PHE A 62 15.78 -13.10 -31.87
N LEU A 63 17.05 -13.49 -31.68
CA LEU A 63 17.75 -13.32 -30.40
C LEU A 63 17.81 -11.86 -29.96
N LEU A 64 18.13 -10.94 -30.87
CA LEU A 64 18.18 -9.50 -30.57
C LEU A 64 16.80 -8.99 -30.13
N ASN A 65 15.74 -9.36 -30.85
CA ASN A 65 14.37 -8.94 -30.52
C ASN A 65 13.96 -9.43 -29.11
N VAL A 66 14.20 -10.70 -28.80
CA VAL A 66 13.91 -11.27 -27.48
C VAL A 66 14.75 -10.60 -26.38
N SER A 67 16.01 -10.31 -26.66
CA SER A 67 16.91 -9.62 -25.71
C SER A 67 16.39 -8.23 -25.35
N PHE A 68 15.94 -7.45 -26.35
CA PHE A 68 15.34 -6.14 -26.09
C PHE A 68 14.02 -6.25 -25.30
N LYS A 69 13.16 -7.22 -25.63
CA LYS A 69 11.93 -7.50 -24.88
C LYS A 69 12.25 -7.80 -23.41
N MET A 70 13.22 -8.67 -23.13
CA MET A 70 13.63 -9.02 -21.77
C MET A 70 14.12 -7.79 -20.98
N VAL A 71 14.93 -6.93 -21.58
CA VAL A 71 15.38 -5.68 -20.94
C VAL A 71 14.20 -4.77 -20.60
N SER A 72 13.25 -4.61 -21.53
CA SER A 72 12.07 -3.77 -21.31
C SER A 72 11.19 -4.28 -20.16
N VAL A 73 10.95 -5.59 -20.10
CA VAL A 73 10.14 -6.22 -19.06
C VAL A 73 10.86 -6.18 -17.71
N SER A 74 12.18 -6.39 -17.68
CA SER A 74 12.98 -6.24 -16.47
C SER A 74 12.91 -4.82 -15.89
N LYS A 75 12.94 -3.79 -16.76
CA LYS A 75 12.75 -2.40 -16.35
C LYS A 75 11.35 -2.16 -15.78
N ALA A 76 10.31 -2.70 -16.43
CA ALA A 76 8.94 -2.58 -15.95
C ALA A 76 8.72 -3.27 -14.60
N TYR A 77 9.32 -4.46 -14.39
CA TYR A 77 9.29 -5.18 -13.11
C TYR A 77 9.91 -4.35 -11.98
N LYS A 78 11.07 -3.70 -12.23
CA LYS A 78 11.75 -2.86 -11.24
C LYS A 78 11.01 -1.55 -10.93
N ALA A 79 10.17 -1.07 -11.85
CA ALA A 79 9.42 0.16 -11.71
C ALA A 79 8.07 0.00 -10.98
N VAL A 80 7.71 -1.22 -10.57
CA VAL A 80 6.51 -1.44 -9.76
C VAL A 80 6.76 -0.89 -8.36
N GLU A 81 6.05 0.17 -8.00
CA GLU A 81 6.12 0.81 -6.68
C GLU A 81 4.78 0.71 -5.93
N LEU A 82 4.84 0.78 -4.60
CA LEU A 82 3.65 0.90 -3.77
C LEU A 82 3.04 2.29 -3.99
N SER A 83 1.74 2.35 -4.21
CA SER A 83 0.99 3.61 -4.31
C SER A 83 0.13 3.78 -3.07
N PRO A 84 0.56 4.55 -2.06
CA PRO A 84 -0.24 4.80 -0.86
C PRO A 84 -1.57 5.51 -1.19
N PRO A 85 -2.61 5.33 -0.36
CA PRO A 85 -3.87 6.04 -0.51
C PRO A 85 -3.67 7.54 -0.31
N LYS A 86 -4.53 8.32 -0.98
CA LYS A 86 -4.53 9.77 -0.91
C LYS A 86 -5.77 10.26 -0.16
N LEU A 87 -5.68 11.44 0.46
CA LEU A 87 -6.83 11.99 1.18
C LEU A 87 -8.00 12.31 0.25
N GLU A 88 -7.70 12.65 -0.99
CA GLU A 88 -8.67 12.87 -2.05
C GLU A 88 -9.51 11.62 -2.33
N ASP A 89 -8.99 10.42 -2.11
CA ASP A 89 -9.76 9.19 -2.28
C ASP A 89 -10.88 9.07 -1.22
N TYR A 90 -10.68 9.69 -0.05
CA TYR A 90 -11.70 9.79 1.01
C TYR A 90 -12.59 11.04 0.87
N PHE A 91 -12.00 12.14 0.41
CA PHE A 91 -12.69 13.41 0.16
C PHE A 91 -12.52 13.85 -1.30
N PRO A 92 -13.29 13.27 -2.24
CA PRO A 92 -13.05 13.41 -3.69
C PRO A 92 -13.12 14.83 -4.22
N ASN A 93 -13.91 15.69 -3.58
CA ASN A 93 -14.06 17.06 -4.05
C ASN A 93 -13.06 18.03 -3.38
N LEU A 94 -12.28 17.59 -2.36
CA LEU A 94 -11.44 18.45 -1.50
C LEU A 94 -10.40 19.22 -2.33
N SER A 95 -10.83 20.31 -2.94
CA SER A 95 -10.01 21.12 -3.82
C SER A 95 -9.17 22.04 -2.96
N VAL A 96 -7.91 21.67 -2.74
CA VAL A 96 -6.93 22.55 -2.11
C VAL A 96 -5.80 22.79 -3.11
N PRO A 97 -5.49 24.06 -3.45
CA PRO A 97 -4.31 24.36 -4.24
C PRO A 97 -3.08 23.91 -3.46
N GLU A 98 -2.18 23.23 -4.15
CA GLU A 98 -0.86 22.84 -3.67
C GLU A 98 -0.07 24.10 -3.26
N LYS A 99 -0.36 24.68 -2.09
CA LYS A 99 0.46 25.76 -1.54
C LYS A 99 1.77 25.11 -1.13
N LYS A 100 2.79 25.39 -1.94
CA LYS A 100 4.20 25.09 -1.66
C LYS A 100 4.49 25.30 -0.18
N GLU A 101 5.11 24.29 0.42
CA GLU A 101 5.65 24.26 1.78
C GLU A 101 5.95 25.67 2.32
N SER A 102 5.07 26.21 3.16
CA SER A 102 5.44 27.37 3.97
C SER A 102 6.46 26.93 5.01
N ALA A 103 7.51 27.72 5.16
CA ALA A 103 8.65 27.49 6.05
C ALA A 103 8.27 27.24 7.52
N ASP A 104 7.05 27.55 7.94
CA ASP A 104 6.52 27.25 9.28
C ASP A 104 6.27 25.75 9.53
N SER A 105 5.98 24.97 8.48
CA SER A 105 5.76 23.51 8.59
C SER A 105 7.05 22.75 8.93
N LYS A 106 8.21 23.34 8.62
CA LYS A 106 9.54 22.81 9.00
C LYS A 106 9.88 23.13 10.46
N LYS A 107 9.28 24.17 11.05
CA LYS A 107 9.50 24.57 12.45
C LYS A 107 8.80 23.65 13.45
N GLU A 108 7.65 23.08 13.10
CA GLU A 108 6.92 22.16 13.98
C GLU A 108 7.48 20.72 13.94
N LEU A 109 8.42 20.44 13.02
CA LEU A 109 9.19 19.19 12.93
C LEU A 109 10.64 19.30 13.48
N THR A 110 11.09 20.48 13.91
CA THR A 110 12.38 20.63 14.60
C THR A 110 12.23 20.29 16.08
N ILE A 111 12.77 19.15 16.48
CA ILE A 111 13.12 18.88 17.87
C ILE A 111 14.37 19.72 18.16
N ASP A 112 14.37 20.45 19.28
CA ASP A 112 15.54 21.17 19.78
C ASP A 112 16.71 20.18 19.97
N GLU A 113 17.74 20.30 19.12
CA GLU A 113 18.96 19.47 19.04
C GLU A 113 19.94 19.65 20.23
N ALA A 114 19.46 19.88 21.46
CA ALA A 114 20.36 20.09 22.60
C ALA A 114 20.88 18.79 23.24
N GLU A 115 20.31 17.61 22.94
CA GLU A 115 20.79 16.32 23.44
C GLU A 115 20.67 15.24 22.37
N VAL A 116 21.59 15.17 21.41
CA VAL A 116 22.23 13.91 20.96
C VAL A 116 23.44 14.28 20.10
N SER A 117 24.59 13.91 20.63
CA SER A 117 25.95 14.10 20.12
C SER A 117 26.18 13.56 18.71
N ASN A 118 26.79 14.41 17.88
CA ASN A 118 27.79 14.16 16.83
C ASN A 118 27.68 12.88 15.98
N SER A 119 27.14 12.99 14.76
CA SER A 119 27.72 12.30 13.59
C SER A 119 27.39 13.05 12.30
N ALA A 120 28.40 13.33 11.49
CA ALA A 120 28.31 14.07 10.25
C ALA A 120 27.66 13.23 9.13
N THR A 121 26.47 13.61 8.71
CA THR A 121 25.85 13.48 7.36
C THR A 121 24.45 14.10 7.47
N PRO A 122 23.90 14.75 6.42
CA PRO A 122 22.55 15.30 6.48
C PRO A 122 21.55 14.15 6.44
N LYS A 123 21.31 13.53 7.60
CA LYS A 123 20.26 12.55 7.81
C LYS A 123 18.96 13.35 7.83
N VAL A 124 18.17 13.28 6.76
CA VAL A 124 16.75 13.65 6.82
C VAL A 124 16.20 12.92 8.04
N LEU A 125 15.79 13.64 9.08
CA LEU A 125 15.27 13.05 10.31
C LEU A 125 14.11 12.13 9.92
N GLU A 126 14.38 10.83 9.88
CA GLU A 126 13.38 9.79 9.80
C GLU A 126 12.63 9.85 11.13
N VAL A 127 11.56 10.66 11.18
CA VAL A 127 10.56 10.63 12.24
C VAL A 127 10.22 9.15 12.50
N ASP A 128 10.42 8.72 13.74
CA ASP A 128 10.07 7.36 14.14
C ASP A 128 8.58 7.11 13.79
N LYS A 129 8.25 5.94 13.22
CA LYS A 129 6.85 5.52 13.01
C LYS A 129 6.02 5.64 14.28
N VAL A 130 6.64 5.49 15.46
CA VAL A 130 6.00 5.76 16.75
C VAL A 130 5.54 7.20 16.84
N LEU A 131 6.46 8.14 16.67
CA LEU A 131 6.19 9.56 16.71
C LEU A 131 5.18 9.97 15.61
N ALA A 132 5.22 9.36 14.43
CA ALA A 132 4.26 9.64 13.37
C ALA A 132 2.82 9.22 13.76
N ILE A 133 2.64 8.07 14.43
CA ILE A 133 1.33 7.69 14.96
C ILE A 133 0.91 8.63 16.10
N GLU A 134 1.80 8.97 17.03
CA GLU A 134 1.48 9.93 18.10
C GLU A 134 1.00 11.27 17.54
N LYS A 135 1.70 11.80 16.53
CA LYS A 135 1.33 13.03 15.82
C LYS A 135 0.00 12.91 15.09
N THR A 136 -0.30 11.75 14.50
CA THR A 136 -1.61 11.47 13.88
C THR A 136 -2.73 11.72 14.88
N PHE A 137 -2.66 11.09 16.06
CA PHE A 137 -3.70 11.23 17.08
C PHE A 137 -3.73 12.63 17.68
N GLU A 138 -2.59 13.31 17.80
CA GLU A 138 -2.55 14.72 18.18
C GLU A 138 -3.34 15.60 17.18
N TYR A 139 -3.12 15.42 15.87
CA TYR A 139 -3.84 16.18 14.85
C TYR A 139 -5.35 15.87 14.86
N LEU A 140 -5.74 14.61 14.95
CA LEU A 140 -7.15 14.22 15.00
C LEU A 140 -7.84 14.73 16.27
N SER A 141 -7.18 14.65 17.43
CA SER A 141 -7.68 15.19 18.69
C SER A 141 -7.88 16.70 18.64
N ARG A 142 -6.90 17.45 18.08
CA ARG A 142 -7.03 18.90 17.86
C ARG A 142 -8.21 19.21 16.94
N PHE A 143 -8.36 18.47 15.84
CA PHE A 143 -9.48 18.63 14.92
C PHE A 143 -10.84 18.40 15.62
N GLU A 144 -11.00 17.28 16.33
CA GLU A 144 -12.23 16.91 17.05
C GLU A 144 -12.59 17.94 18.13
N ASN A 145 -11.60 18.38 18.90
CA ASN A 145 -11.80 19.37 19.95
C ASN A 145 -12.17 20.75 19.37
N ASN A 146 -11.51 21.16 18.28
CA ASN A 146 -11.76 22.46 17.65
C ASN A 146 -13.16 22.53 17.03
N ARG A 147 -13.58 21.51 16.28
CA ARG A 147 -14.93 21.48 15.67
C ARG A 147 -16.04 21.44 16.72
N SER A 148 -15.79 20.77 17.85
CA SER A 148 -16.80 20.56 18.90
C SER A 148 -16.86 21.71 19.91
N LYS A 149 -15.83 22.57 19.95
CA LYS A 149 -15.67 23.62 20.96
C LYS A 149 -16.92 24.48 21.15
N LYS A 150 -17.50 25.00 20.06
CA LYS A 150 -18.68 25.88 20.14
C LYS A 150 -19.90 25.14 20.72
N ILE A 151 -20.13 23.90 20.28
CA ILE A 151 -21.24 23.07 20.75
C ILE A 151 -21.08 22.75 22.23
N LEU A 152 -19.88 22.34 22.65
CA LEU A 152 -19.59 21.98 24.04
C LEU A 152 -19.60 23.17 25.00
N LEU A 153 -19.26 24.38 24.52
CA LEU A 153 -19.42 25.64 25.28
C LEU A 153 -20.89 26.02 25.49
N ALA A 154 -21.77 25.69 24.53
CA ALA A 154 -23.20 25.92 24.65
C ALA A 154 -23.95 24.81 25.42
N THR A 155 -23.30 23.67 25.66
CA THR A 155 -23.91 22.50 26.30
C THR A 155 -23.80 22.61 27.82
N LYS A 156 -24.94 22.54 28.53
CA LYS A 156 -24.97 22.55 30.00
C LYS A 156 -24.33 21.27 30.58
N PRO A 157 -23.56 21.37 31.68
CA PRO A 157 -22.84 20.24 32.29
C PRO A 157 -23.77 19.40 33.20
N VAL A 158 -24.83 18.83 32.63
CA VAL A 158 -25.75 17.94 33.34
C VAL A 158 -25.25 16.51 33.26
N ILE A 159 -25.06 15.86 34.41
CA ILE A 159 -24.63 14.47 34.48
C ILE A 159 -25.69 13.59 33.82
N ALA A 160 -25.31 12.91 32.74
CA ALA A 160 -26.15 11.99 32.00
C ALA A 160 -25.81 10.52 32.28
N GLY A 161 -24.62 10.26 32.82
CA GLY A 161 -24.19 8.93 33.20
C GLY A 161 -23.04 8.98 34.20
N LEU A 162 -22.90 7.88 34.93
CA LEU A 162 -21.78 7.63 35.83
C LEU A 162 -21.19 6.27 35.50
N LYS A 163 -19.87 6.20 35.45
CA LYS A 163 -19.18 4.91 35.33
C LYS A 163 -19.32 4.15 36.65
N ARG A 164 -19.80 2.92 36.58
CA ARG A 164 -19.93 2.05 37.76
C ARG A 164 -18.58 1.85 38.45
N GLY A 165 -18.57 1.97 39.79
CA GLY A 165 -17.38 1.93 40.63
C GLY A 165 -16.44 3.13 40.45
N SER A 166 -16.92 4.26 39.91
CA SER A 166 -16.12 5.48 39.82
C SER A 166 -16.19 6.31 41.09
N LEU A 167 -15.21 7.20 41.26
CA LEU A 167 -15.18 8.16 42.36
C LEU A 167 -16.42 9.06 42.39
N ALA A 168 -16.98 9.39 41.23
CA ALA A 168 -18.21 10.17 41.15
C ALA A 168 -19.43 9.39 41.67
N GLU A 169 -19.54 8.10 41.34
CA GLU A 169 -20.60 7.23 41.87
C GLU A 169 -20.43 7.05 43.39
N GLU A 170 -19.21 6.77 43.86
CA GLU A 170 -18.89 6.62 45.29
C GLU A 170 -19.16 7.90 46.10
N ALA A 171 -18.91 9.07 45.51
CA ALA A 171 -19.23 10.36 46.11
C ALA A 171 -20.75 10.63 46.19
N GLY A 172 -21.58 9.84 45.51
CA GLY A 172 -23.04 9.95 45.52
C GLY A 172 -23.58 11.02 44.56
N LEU A 173 -22.82 11.35 43.51
CA LEU A 173 -23.37 12.06 42.36
C LEU A 173 -24.42 11.19 41.66
N GLN A 174 -25.35 11.84 40.96
CA GLN A 174 -26.49 11.19 40.32
C GLN A 174 -26.75 11.76 38.93
N LEU A 175 -27.46 10.99 38.12
CA LEU A 175 -27.97 11.47 36.84
C LEU A 175 -28.93 12.65 37.09
N GLY A 176 -28.81 13.70 36.28
CA GLY A 176 -29.59 14.93 36.41
C GLY A 176 -28.93 16.01 37.28
N ASP A 177 -27.81 15.72 37.96
CA ASP A 177 -27.05 16.74 38.68
C ASP A 177 -26.47 17.76 37.69
N LEU A 178 -26.72 19.04 37.92
CA LEU A 178 -26.13 20.13 37.15
C LEU A 178 -24.86 20.62 37.86
N ILE A 179 -23.69 20.39 37.27
CA ILE A 179 -22.42 20.84 37.86
C ILE A 179 -22.29 22.35 37.67
N VAL A 180 -22.14 23.09 38.77
CA VAL A 180 -22.02 24.56 38.76
C VAL A 180 -20.63 25.04 39.15
N LYS A 181 -19.84 24.21 39.86
CA LYS A 181 -18.47 24.53 40.26
C LYS A 181 -17.62 23.28 40.38
N VAL A 182 -16.35 23.40 39.99
CA VAL A 182 -15.31 22.41 40.24
C VAL A 182 -14.15 23.12 40.91
N ASN A 183 -13.85 22.75 42.15
CA ASN A 183 -12.92 23.46 43.03
C ASN A 183 -13.28 24.96 43.11
N ASN A 184 -12.38 25.82 42.64
CA ASN A 184 -12.58 27.27 42.60
C ASN A 184 -13.12 27.78 41.27
N ASP A 185 -13.29 26.91 40.28
CA ASP A 185 -13.70 27.30 38.93
C ASP A 185 -15.22 27.13 38.76
N ARG A 186 -15.89 28.23 38.38
CA ARG A 186 -17.32 28.22 38.02
C ARG A 186 -17.50 27.50 36.69
N ILE A 187 -18.44 26.57 36.63
CA ILE A 187 -18.70 25.73 35.46
C ILE A 187 -20.06 26.09 34.88
N GLU A 188 -20.04 26.56 33.63
CA GLU A 188 -21.26 26.94 32.91
C GLU A 188 -21.56 26.01 31.72
N SER A 189 -20.58 25.18 31.36
CA SER A 189 -20.66 24.30 30.20
C SER A 189 -19.87 23.00 30.38
N VAL A 190 -20.18 22.01 29.55
CA VAL A 190 -19.42 20.75 29.45
C VAL A 190 -17.96 21.02 29.13
N MET A 191 -17.68 21.94 28.19
CA MET A 191 -16.29 22.34 27.89
C MET A 191 -15.62 22.97 29.12
N GLY A 192 -16.34 23.80 29.88
CA GLY A 192 -15.83 24.38 31.13
C GLY A 192 -15.39 23.32 32.13
N TYR A 193 -16.19 22.26 32.30
CA TYR A 193 -15.84 21.13 33.16
C TYR A 193 -14.55 20.43 32.70
N TYR A 194 -14.46 20.13 31.40
CA TYR A 194 -13.28 19.47 30.83
C TYR A 194 -12.01 20.30 31.02
N LEU A 195 -12.08 21.61 30.79
CA LEU A 195 -10.93 22.50 30.99
C LEU A 195 -10.55 22.63 32.46
N ALA A 196 -11.51 22.78 33.37
CA ALA A 196 -11.25 22.92 34.80
C ALA A 196 -10.57 21.67 35.39
N THR A 197 -10.99 20.48 34.96
CA THR A 197 -10.44 19.20 35.43
C THR A 197 -9.14 18.79 34.72
N THR A 198 -8.94 19.21 33.47
CA THR A 198 -7.73 18.86 32.69
C THR A 198 -6.56 19.82 32.93
N ASN A 199 -6.82 21.12 33.05
CA ASN A 199 -5.77 22.14 33.19
C ASN A 199 -5.27 22.28 34.63
N LYS A 200 -6.10 21.91 35.61
CA LYS A 200 -5.78 21.94 37.05
C LYS A 200 -6.02 20.56 37.68
N PRO A 201 -5.29 19.53 37.24
CA PRO A 201 -5.47 18.19 37.78
C PRO A 201 -5.09 18.19 39.26
N SER A 202 -5.93 17.59 40.11
CA SER A 202 -5.78 17.60 41.56
C SER A 202 -6.06 16.21 42.14
N SER A 203 -5.40 15.83 43.23
CA SER A 203 -5.70 14.58 43.94
C SER A 203 -7.05 14.64 44.66
N GLU A 204 -7.56 15.84 44.95
CA GLU A 204 -8.88 16.10 45.52
C GLU A 204 -9.65 17.04 44.59
N ILE A 205 -10.89 16.69 44.27
CA ILE A 205 -11.81 17.56 43.54
C ILE A 205 -13.07 17.75 44.37
N GLU A 206 -13.43 19.01 44.60
CA GLU A 206 -14.72 19.42 45.12
C GLU A 206 -15.66 19.79 43.98
N ILE A 207 -16.84 19.18 43.94
CA ILE A 207 -17.89 19.47 42.95
C ILE A 207 -19.08 20.08 43.68
N GLU A 208 -19.45 21.30 43.27
CA GLU A 208 -20.73 21.89 43.59
C GLU A 208 -21.70 21.63 42.44
N PHE A 209 -22.90 21.16 42.77
CA PHE A 209 -23.95 20.84 41.81
C PHE A 209 -25.33 21.19 42.33
N GLU A 210 -26.26 21.39 41.42
CA GLU A 210 -27.67 21.58 41.71
C GLU A 210 -28.45 20.29 41.47
N ARG A 211 -29.26 19.90 42.45
CA ARG A 211 -30.21 18.78 42.32
C ARG A 211 -31.54 19.19 42.98
N GLY A 212 -32.62 19.17 42.19
CA GLY A 212 -33.94 19.62 42.64
C GLY A 212 -33.98 21.08 43.10
N GLY A 213 -33.17 21.95 42.49
CA GLY A 213 -33.10 23.39 42.82
C GLY A 213 -32.31 23.72 44.10
N LYS A 214 -31.61 22.74 44.70
CA LYS A 214 -30.74 22.95 45.87
C LYS A 214 -29.29 22.76 45.48
N SER A 215 -28.41 23.67 45.94
CA SER A 215 -26.96 23.50 45.82
C SER A 215 -26.47 22.47 46.83
N MET A 216 -25.61 21.56 46.37
CA MET A 216 -24.97 20.50 47.13
C MET A 216 -23.49 20.42 46.75
N THR A 217 -22.68 19.91 47.67
CA THR A 217 -21.24 19.77 47.46
C THR A 217 -20.81 18.34 47.76
N LYS A 218 -19.97 17.78 46.90
CA LYS A 218 -19.33 16.47 47.08
C LYS A 218 -17.84 16.56 46.80
N LYS A 219 -17.07 15.76 47.53
CA LYS A 219 -15.63 15.66 47.39
C LYS A 219 -15.26 14.28 46.87
N MET A 220 -14.32 14.25 45.94
CA MET A 220 -13.72 13.05 45.38
C MET A 220 -12.23 13.08 45.63
N ASN A 221 -11.67 11.96 46.11
CA ASN A 221 -10.25 11.83 46.40
C ASN A 221 -9.68 10.67 45.59
N SER A 222 -8.54 10.90 44.94
CA SER A 222 -7.82 9.84 44.24
C SER A 222 -7.07 8.96 45.23
N THR A 223 -7.30 7.65 45.16
CA THR A 223 -6.56 6.63 45.93
C THR A 223 -5.28 6.17 45.23
N SER A 224 -5.09 6.53 43.96
CA SER A 224 -4.11 5.90 43.05
C SER A 224 -2.88 6.76 42.73
N SER A 225 -2.58 7.78 43.56
CA SER A 225 -1.59 8.86 43.34
C SER A 225 -1.72 9.65 42.03
N LYS A 226 -2.56 9.20 41.09
CA LYS A 226 -2.90 9.88 39.85
C LYS A 226 -3.89 11.01 40.11
N ALA A 227 -3.58 12.20 39.62
CA ALA A 227 -4.47 13.35 39.73
C ALA A 227 -5.80 13.10 38.98
N LEU A 228 -6.89 13.62 39.53
CA LEU A 228 -8.22 13.52 38.96
C LEU A 228 -8.38 14.48 37.77
N ASN A 229 -9.01 13.99 36.71
CA ASN A 229 -9.35 14.71 35.50
C ASN A 229 -10.66 14.15 34.91
N SER A 230 -11.10 14.68 33.77
CA SER A 230 -12.35 14.24 33.13
C SER A 230 -12.40 12.76 32.74
N ASN A 231 -11.27 12.08 32.60
CA ASN A 231 -11.23 10.67 32.19
C ASN A 231 -11.37 9.68 33.34
N ASN A 232 -11.06 10.11 34.58
CA ASN A 232 -10.99 9.21 35.73
C ASN A 232 -11.97 9.55 36.86
N THR A 233 -12.72 10.66 36.77
CA THR A 233 -13.85 10.94 37.68
C THR A 233 -15.02 9.98 37.43
N GLY A 234 -15.18 9.54 36.18
CA GLY A 234 -16.30 8.70 35.74
C GLY A 234 -17.61 9.46 35.53
N ILE A 235 -17.55 10.80 35.42
CA ILE A 235 -18.69 11.64 35.06
C ILE A 235 -18.86 11.65 33.55
N MET A 236 -20.09 11.43 33.08
CA MET A 236 -20.43 11.46 31.65
C MET A 236 -21.54 12.49 31.41
N PHE A 237 -21.36 13.34 30.41
CA PHE A 237 -22.37 14.31 29.97
C PHE A 237 -23.10 13.81 28.73
N LEU A 238 -24.32 14.27 28.54
CA LEU A 238 -25.01 14.10 27.27
C LEU A 238 -24.42 15.10 26.28
N ILE A 239 -23.53 14.63 25.40
CA ILE A 239 -22.94 15.45 24.36
C ILE A 239 -23.86 15.42 23.12
N PRO A 240 -24.19 16.57 22.51
CA PRO A 240 -24.95 16.61 21.28
C PRO A 240 -24.29 15.77 20.17
N SER A 241 -25.11 15.14 19.32
CA SER A 241 -24.62 14.31 18.21
C SER A 241 -23.63 15.08 17.34
N GLY A 242 -22.46 14.49 17.08
CA GLY A 242 -21.41 15.08 16.24
C GLY A 242 -20.41 15.97 16.98
N ALA A 243 -20.58 16.21 18.28
CA ALA A 243 -19.56 16.80 19.14
C ALA A 243 -18.79 15.71 19.89
N ASN A 244 -17.48 15.87 19.95
CA ASN A 244 -16.56 15.00 20.68
C ASN A 244 -15.54 15.85 21.44
N TYR A 245 -15.04 15.32 22.54
CA TYR A 245 -13.88 15.88 23.22
C TYR A 245 -12.89 14.75 23.49
N VAL A 246 -11.65 14.94 23.07
CA VAL A 246 -10.57 13.96 23.22
C VAL A 246 -9.47 14.60 24.06
N THR A 247 -9.23 14.05 25.24
CA THR A 247 -8.18 14.52 26.14
C THR A 247 -6.79 14.09 25.68
N LYS A 248 -5.75 14.69 26.27
CA LYS A 248 -4.35 14.27 26.03
C LYS A 248 -4.11 12.80 26.40
N GLU A 249 -4.68 12.33 27.51
CA GLU A 249 -4.51 10.93 27.93
C GLU A 249 -5.21 9.95 26.98
N GLU A 250 -6.43 10.26 26.54
CA GLU A 250 -7.13 9.46 25.53
C GLU A 250 -6.39 9.47 24.20
N THR A 251 -5.82 10.61 23.80
CA THR A 251 -4.99 10.72 22.60
C THR A 251 -3.83 9.72 22.63
N VAL A 252 -3.11 9.62 23.75
CA VAL A 252 -2.01 8.65 23.93
C VAL A 252 -2.54 7.21 23.88
N LYS A 253 -3.61 6.90 24.62
CA LYS A 253 -4.21 5.55 24.64
C LYS A 253 -4.68 5.11 23.26
N LEU A 254 -5.32 6.00 22.50
CA LEU A 254 -5.77 5.72 21.14
C LEU A 254 -4.57 5.47 20.21
N ALA A 255 -3.48 6.23 20.35
CA ALA A 255 -2.25 5.98 19.60
C ALA A 255 -1.63 4.61 19.93
N GLU A 256 -1.55 4.25 21.22
CA GLU A 256 -1.06 2.93 21.66
C GLU A 256 -1.93 1.80 21.14
N GLN A 257 -3.25 1.92 21.27
CA GLN A 257 -4.21 0.93 20.78
C GLN A 257 -4.09 0.78 19.26
N TYR A 258 -4.03 1.89 18.52
CA TYR A 258 -3.88 1.86 17.07
C TYR A 258 -2.57 1.20 16.63
N ARG A 259 -1.47 1.44 17.36
CA ARG A 259 -0.20 0.76 17.11
C ARG A 259 -0.32 -0.75 17.32
N ALA A 260 -0.97 -1.16 18.40
CA ALA A 260 -1.13 -2.56 18.77
C ALA A 260 -2.03 -3.33 17.79
N GLU A 261 -3.10 -2.71 17.31
CA GLU A 261 -4.11 -3.35 16.47
C GLU A 261 -3.85 -3.19 14.96
N PHE A 262 -3.51 -1.98 14.52
CA PHE A 262 -3.43 -1.65 13.10
C PHE A 262 -2.00 -1.63 12.58
N LEU A 263 -1.08 -0.91 13.23
CA LEU A 263 0.31 -0.83 12.76
C LEU A 263 1.00 -2.20 12.78
N SER A 264 0.72 -3.03 13.79
CA SER A 264 1.27 -4.38 13.93
C SER A 264 0.85 -5.32 12.78
N SER A 265 -0.31 -5.08 12.15
CA SER A 265 -0.79 -5.84 10.99
C SER A 265 -0.08 -5.47 9.68
N ILE A 266 0.61 -4.33 9.64
CA ILE A 266 1.35 -3.87 8.46
C ILE A 266 2.73 -4.54 8.43
N PRO A 267 3.17 -5.10 7.28
CA PRO A 267 4.52 -5.64 7.11
C PRO A 267 5.61 -4.64 7.51
N LEU A 268 6.67 -5.13 8.17
CA LEU A 268 7.73 -4.30 8.78
C LEU A 268 8.32 -3.27 7.80
N ASP A 269 8.56 -3.68 6.55
CA ASP A 269 9.15 -2.84 5.49
C ASP A 269 8.28 -1.62 5.12
N TRP A 270 6.99 -1.66 5.46
CA TRP A 270 6.00 -0.64 5.08
C TRP A 270 5.42 0.13 6.25
N GLN A 271 5.73 -0.26 7.50
CA GLN A 271 5.22 0.42 8.69
C GLN A 271 5.58 1.90 8.74
N ASN A 272 6.80 2.27 8.31
CA ASN A 272 7.21 3.67 8.26
C ASN A 272 6.33 4.43 7.27
N SER A 273 6.30 4.01 5.99
CA SER A 273 5.51 4.68 4.95
C SER A 273 4.02 4.77 5.30
N PHE A 274 3.47 3.72 5.92
CA PHE A 274 2.10 3.69 6.44
C PHE A 274 1.86 4.78 7.49
N ALA A 275 2.69 4.81 8.55
CA ALA A 275 2.54 5.78 9.64
C ALA A 275 2.70 7.22 9.14
N TYR A 276 3.64 7.46 8.21
CA TYR A 276 3.83 8.77 7.60
C TYR A 276 2.66 9.20 6.72
N ASN A 277 2.15 8.30 5.88
CA ASN A 277 1.01 8.57 5.02
C ASN A 277 -0.19 8.99 5.88
N LEU A 278 -0.50 8.21 6.91
CA LEU A 278 -1.56 8.51 7.86
C LEU A 278 -1.37 9.85 8.57
N MET A 279 -0.17 10.12 9.09
CA MET A 279 0.14 11.38 9.77
C MET A 279 -0.08 12.59 8.87
N ARG A 280 0.39 12.56 7.61
CA ARG A 280 0.19 13.66 6.66
C ARG A 280 -1.29 13.89 6.36
N MET A 281 -2.07 12.82 6.23
CA MET A 281 -3.50 12.92 5.98
C MET A 281 -4.23 13.51 7.19
N ALA A 282 -3.90 13.07 8.40
CA ALA A 282 -4.44 13.65 9.64
C ALA A 282 -4.05 15.14 9.83
N GLN A 283 -2.81 15.51 9.49
CA GLN A 283 -2.37 16.90 9.51
C GLN A 283 -3.20 17.76 8.55
N ARG A 284 -3.44 17.27 7.33
CA ARG A 284 -4.31 17.95 6.35
C ARG A 284 -5.75 18.07 6.84
N ILE A 285 -6.32 17.01 7.43
CA ILE A 285 -7.65 17.07 8.05
C ILE A 285 -7.71 18.15 9.13
N ASN A 286 -6.71 18.24 10.00
CA ASN A 286 -6.66 19.28 11.02
C ASN A 286 -6.57 20.69 10.42
N ASN A 287 -5.76 20.89 9.38
CA ASN A 287 -5.52 22.20 8.78
C ASN A 287 -6.68 22.67 7.87
N GLU A 288 -7.14 21.80 6.98
CA GLU A 288 -8.13 22.10 5.94
C GLU A 288 -9.57 21.83 6.44
N GLY A 289 -9.75 20.78 7.26
CA GLY A 289 -11.06 20.36 7.73
C GLY A 289 -11.75 21.39 8.64
N LEU A 290 -11.00 22.18 9.41
CA LEU A 290 -11.57 23.25 10.22
C LEU A 290 -12.13 24.40 9.38
N ALA A 291 -11.40 24.81 8.33
CA ALA A 291 -11.84 25.86 7.42
C ALA A 291 -13.10 25.45 6.66
N LEU A 292 -13.17 24.18 6.25
CA LEU A 292 -14.33 23.62 5.55
C LEU A 292 -15.52 23.39 6.50
N ALA A 293 -15.30 22.89 7.72
CA ALA A 293 -16.35 22.70 8.74
C ALA A 293 -17.01 24.01 9.20
N THR A 294 -16.31 25.15 9.04
CA THR A 294 -16.82 26.48 9.41
C THR A 294 -17.32 27.29 8.21
N SER A 295 -17.25 26.74 6.99
CA SER A 295 -17.75 27.38 5.76
C SER A 295 -19.28 27.33 5.66
N ASN A 296 -19.91 28.44 5.26
CA ASN A 296 -21.36 28.56 5.09
C ASN A 296 -21.88 27.94 3.78
N THR A 297 -21.16 26.98 3.19
CA THR A 297 -21.55 26.23 1.99
C THR A 297 -21.85 24.77 2.36
N PRO A 298 -23.00 24.51 3.03
CA PRO A 298 -23.35 23.22 3.63
C PRO A 298 -23.56 22.08 2.61
N GLU A 299 -23.67 22.39 1.32
CA GLU A 299 -24.01 21.43 0.28
C GLU A 299 -22.82 20.64 -0.27
N THR A 300 -21.57 21.08 0.00
CA THR A 300 -20.40 20.51 -0.67
C THR A 300 -19.60 19.48 0.14
N TYR A 301 -19.70 19.45 1.48
CA TYR A 301 -19.16 18.35 2.30
C TYR A 301 -19.86 18.29 3.65
N PRO A 302 -20.29 17.12 4.08
CA PRO A 302 -20.63 16.94 5.46
C PRO A 302 -19.37 16.59 6.25
N ILE A 303 -18.42 17.53 6.44
CA ILE A 303 -17.37 17.34 7.47
C ILE A 303 -18.02 17.18 8.85
N TYR A 304 -19.27 17.64 9.02
CA TYR A 304 -20.10 17.31 10.17
C TYR A 304 -20.42 15.80 10.32
N LYS A 305 -20.34 15.00 9.24
CA LYS A 305 -20.45 13.53 9.26
C LYS A 305 -19.09 12.82 9.37
N PHE A 306 -17.98 13.56 9.37
CA PHE A 306 -16.67 12.94 9.56
C PHE A 306 -16.54 12.39 10.97
N ALA A 307 -16.12 11.13 11.05
CA ALA A 307 -15.66 10.49 12.27
C ALA A 307 -14.20 10.08 12.09
N SER A 308 -13.34 10.48 13.04
CA SER A 308 -11.92 10.12 13.04
C SER A 308 -11.72 8.59 13.05
N SER A 309 -12.62 7.83 13.68
CA SER A 309 -12.59 6.36 13.69
C SER A 309 -12.75 5.75 12.29
N ASP A 310 -13.72 6.25 11.54
CA ASP A 310 -14.07 5.71 10.21
C ASP A 310 -12.95 6.02 9.22
N PHE A 311 -12.35 7.20 9.35
CA PHE A 311 -11.17 7.59 8.59
C PHE A 311 -9.97 6.69 8.88
N LEU A 312 -9.67 6.40 10.15
CA LEU A 312 -8.57 5.52 10.54
C LEU A 312 -8.75 4.11 9.96
N LEU A 313 -9.97 3.57 10.06
CA LEU A 313 -10.30 2.25 9.50
C LEU A 313 -10.17 2.25 7.98
N TRP A 314 -10.72 3.25 7.30
CA TRP A 314 -10.63 3.38 5.85
C TRP A 314 -9.18 3.49 5.39
N GLN A 315 -8.35 4.32 6.02
CA GLN A 315 -6.95 4.52 5.63
C GLN A 315 -6.15 3.23 5.75
N HIS A 316 -6.37 2.48 6.83
CA HIS A 316 -5.76 1.17 7.03
C HIS A 316 -6.15 0.17 5.94
N GLN A 317 -7.45 0.05 5.66
CA GLN A 317 -7.96 -0.84 4.60
C GLN A 317 -7.38 -0.49 3.23
N GLN A 318 -7.42 0.79 2.85
CA GLN A 318 -6.89 1.23 1.56
C GLN A 318 -5.38 1.02 1.45
N TYR A 319 -4.63 1.18 2.54
CA TYR A 319 -3.21 0.89 2.50
C TYR A 319 -2.91 -0.60 2.30
N LEU A 320 -3.70 -1.50 2.91
CA LEU A 320 -3.61 -2.94 2.67
C LEU A 320 -3.98 -3.30 1.22
N GLU A 321 -4.99 -2.66 0.64
CA GLU A 321 -5.35 -2.83 -0.77
C GLU A 321 -4.22 -2.34 -1.71
N SER A 322 -3.55 -1.24 -1.37
CA SER A 322 -2.37 -0.76 -2.09
C SER A 322 -1.23 -1.79 -2.08
N ILE A 323 -1.02 -2.44 -0.92
CA ILE A 323 -0.06 -3.53 -0.75
C ILE A 323 -0.41 -4.73 -1.64
N GLU A 324 -1.67 -5.16 -1.62
CA GLU A 324 -2.12 -6.29 -2.43
C GLU A 324 -1.97 -5.98 -3.92
N THR A 325 -2.35 -4.78 -4.33
CA THR A 325 -2.20 -4.28 -5.70
C THR A 325 -0.74 -4.27 -6.14
N PHE A 326 0.17 -3.85 -5.25
CA PHE A 326 1.61 -3.90 -5.50
C PHE A 326 2.08 -5.33 -5.79
N PHE A 327 1.74 -6.30 -4.93
CA PHE A 327 2.13 -7.69 -5.15
C PHE A 327 1.47 -8.33 -6.37
N SER A 328 0.22 -7.96 -6.67
CA SER A 328 -0.48 -8.40 -7.88
C SER A 328 0.25 -7.93 -9.13
N LYS A 329 0.55 -6.63 -9.24
CA LYS A 329 1.31 -6.05 -10.36
C LYS A 329 2.71 -6.65 -10.45
N ARG A 330 3.38 -6.88 -9.33
CA ARG A 330 4.72 -7.47 -9.31
C ARG A 330 4.72 -8.91 -9.84
N ARG A 331 3.75 -9.74 -9.42
CA ARG A 331 3.58 -11.11 -9.93
C ARG A 331 3.28 -11.13 -11.43
N GLU A 332 2.46 -10.19 -11.91
CA GLU A 332 2.18 -10.05 -13.35
C GLU A 332 3.47 -9.77 -14.14
N GLN A 333 4.30 -8.84 -13.67
CA GLN A 333 5.57 -8.52 -14.32
C GLN A 333 6.59 -9.66 -14.19
N GLU A 334 6.63 -10.36 -13.05
CA GLU A 334 7.47 -11.55 -12.86
C GLU A 334 7.12 -12.65 -13.87
N GLY A 335 5.83 -12.91 -14.09
CA GLY A 335 5.36 -13.84 -15.14
C GLY A 335 5.89 -13.46 -16.53
N LYS A 336 5.86 -12.17 -16.88
CA LYS A 336 6.42 -11.67 -18.15
C LYS A 336 7.94 -11.82 -18.23
N VAL A 337 8.66 -11.69 -17.10
CA VAL A 337 10.11 -11.93 -17.04
C VAL A 337 10.40 -13.41 -17.31
N ILE A 338 9.67 -14.33 -16.69
CA ILE A 338 9.82 -15.77 -16.87
C ILE A 338 9.52 -16.17 -18.32
N GLU A 339 8.43 -15.66 -18.90
CA GLU A 339 8.08 -15.88 -20.32
C GLU A 339 9.19 -15.38 -21.24
N SER A 340 9.71 -14.17 -20.99
CA SER A 340 10.81 -13.60 -21.77
C SER A 340 12.10 -14.42 -21.66
N LEU A 341 12.39 -14.96 -20.47
CA LEU A 341 13.55 -15.83 -20.25
C LEU A 341 13.43 -17.16 -20.99
N SER A 342 12.24 -17.78 -21.01
CA SER A 342 11.96 -18.97 -21.81
C SER A 342 12.20 -18.70 -23.30
N SER A 343 11.64 -17.59 -23.81
CA SER A 343 11.83 -17.22 -25.22
C SER A 343 13.29 -16.92 -25.56
N LEU A 344 14.09 -16.45 -24.58
CA LEU A 344 15.53 -16.24 -24.77
C LEU A 344 16.27 -17.58 -24.88
N GLY A 345 15.89 -18.58 -24.07
CA GLY A 345 16.40 -19.94 -24.18
C GLY A 345 16.13 -20.56 -25.56
N ASP A 346 14.91 -20.38 -26.08
CA ASP A 346 14.53 -20.83 -27.43
C ASP A 346 15.33 -20.09 -28.52
N ALA A 347 15.55 -18.78 -28.36
CA ALA A 347 16.34 -18.00 -29.30
C ALA A 347 17.82 -18.42 -29.30
N LEU A 348 18.39 -18.71 -28.13
CA LEU A 348 19.77 -19.18 -27.99
C LEU A 348 19.96 -20.57 -28.60
N THR A 349 19.02 -21.49 -28.37
CA THR A 349 19.04 -22.81 -28.99
C THR A 349 18.87 -22.73 -30.50
N GLY A 350 17.98 -21.87 -31.00
CA GLY A 350 17.84 -21.57 -32.42
C GLY A 350 19.13 -21.00 -33.05
N LEU A 351 19.82 -20.09 -32.35
CA LEU A 351 21.10 -19.55 -32.80
C LEU A 351 22.21 -20.61 -32.81
N ALA A 352 22.29 -21.46 -31.78
CA ALA A 352 23.26 -22.56 -31.73
C ALA A 352 23.03 -23.56 -32.88
N GLY A 353 21.78 -23.91 -33.16
CA GLY A 353 21.41 -24.76 -34.31
C GLY A 353 21.74 -24.10 -35.65
N GLY A 354 21.42 -22.81 -35.80
CA GLY A 354 21.75 -22.02 -37.00
C GLY A 354 23.26 -21.91 -37.24
N LEU A 355 24.05 -21.72 -36.17
CA LEU A 355 25.51 -21.67 -36.25
C LEU A 355 26.09 -23.03 -36.66
N LEU A 356 25.60 -24.12 -36.08
CA LEU A 356 26.04 -25.48 -36.46
C LEU A 356 25.72 -25.75 -37.94
N PHE A 357 24.50 -25.44 -38.37
CA PHE A 357 24.08 -25.61 -39.77
C PHE A 357 24.94 -24.77 -40.73
N PHE A 358 25.24 -23.52 -40.35
CA PHE A 358 26.14 -22.66 -41.11
C PHE A 358 27.56 -23.23 -41.20
N LEU A 359 28.13 -23.72 -40.10
CA LEU A 359 29.45 -24.36 -40.09
C LEU A 359 29.49 -25.61 -40.98
N CYS A 360 28.47 -26.46 -40.94
CA CYS A 360 28.36 -27.62 -41.83
C CYS A 360 28.29 -27.21 -43.30
N ALA A 361 27.48 -26.21 -43.64
CA ALA A 361 27.37 -25.69 -45.00
C ALA A 361 28.67 -25.06 -45.50
N PHE A 362 29.37 -24.33 -44.63
CA PHE A 362 30.67 -23.74 -44.92
C PHE A 362 31.74 -24.80 -45.18
N LEU A 363 31.84 -25.82 -44.33
CA LEU A 363 32.76 -26.93 -44.53
C LEU A 363 32.45 -27.68 -45.84
N TYR A 364 31.18 -27.95 -46.11
CA TYR A 364 30.75 -28.60 -47.36
C TYR A 364 31.19 -27.80 -48.60
N TYR A 365 30.93 -26.49 -48.61
CA TYR A 365 31.36 -25.58 -49.68
C TYR A 365 32.88 -25.53 -49.84
N PHE A 366 33.62 -25.48 -48.73
CA PHE A 366 35.07 -25.46 -48.76
C PHE A 366 35.67 -26.75 -49.34
N PHE A 367 35.13 -27.91 -48.95
CA PHE A 367 35.55 -29.20 -49.49
C PHE A 367 35.14 -29.38 -50.95
N SER A 368 33.97 -28.90 -51.37
CA SER A 368 33.53 -29.00 -52.78
C SER A 368 34.42 -28.20 -53.72
N ILE A 369 34.82 -26.97 -53.35
CA ILE A 369 35.78 -26.17 -54.15
C ILE A 369 37.15 -26.86 -54.22
N ARG A 370 37.60 -27.48 -53.13
CA ARG A 370 38.90 -28.14 -53.09
C ARG A 370 38.93 -29.42 -53.94
N ALA A 371 37.78 -30.10 -54.06
CA ALA A 371 37.61 -31.25 -54.95
C ALA A 371 37.61 -30.81 -56.44
N GLU A 372 36.91 -29.74 -56.79
CA GLU A 372 36.93 -29.17 -58.16
C GLU A 372 38.31 -28.67 -58.61
N ARG A 373 39.18 -28.22 -57.69
CA ARG A 373 40.57 -27.83 -58.03
C ARG A 373 41.55 -29.01 -58.18
N ARG A 374 41.14 -30.23 -57.83
CA ARG A 374 41.99 -31.45 -57.91
C ARG A 374 41.59 -32.40 -59.04
N SER A 375 40.43 -32.22 -59.65
CA SER A 375 40.03 -32.78 -60.96
C SER A 375 40.53 -31.89 -62.08
#